data_AF-A0A6J4FW79-F1
#
_entry.id   AF-A0A6J4FW79-F1
#
_cell.length_a   1.000
_cell.length_b   1.000
_cell.length_c   1.000
_cell.angle_alpha   90.00
_cell.angle_beta   90.00
_cell.angle_gamma   90.00
#
_symmetry.space_group_name_H-M   'P 1'
#
loop_
_entity.id
_entity.type
_entity.pdbx_description
1 polymer ?
#
loop_
_entity_poly.entity_id
_entity_poly.type
_entity_poly.pdbx_seq_one_letter_code
_entity_poly.pdbx_strand_id
1 'polypeptide(L)'
;MPAIQTATGCPDTAVRDFLDSTFGRHFADDVANGLFAGKTLTVAVDAAVARWMAWTISRHTARDTGIPHGLPYLTGFVTHFEIMADTAA
;
A
#
# COMPACT_ATOMS: atom_id res chain seq x y z
N MET A 1 -0.31 -10.79 -3.20
CA MET A 1 -1.48 -10.09 -3.78
C MET A 1 -1.05 -9.49 -5.11
N PRO A 2 -1.37 -10.10 -6.26
CA PRO A 2 -0.73 -9.79 -7.53
C PRO A 2 -0.96 -8.34 -7.99
N ALA A 3 -2.11 -7.73 -7.67
CA ALA A 3 -2.40 -6.35 -8.05
C ALA A 3 -1.43 -5.33 -7.39
N ILE A 4 -1.17 -5.47 -6.09
CA ILE A 4 -0.24 -4.61 -5.35
C ILE A 4 1.18 -4.84 -5.86
N GLN A 5 1.61 -6.10 -5.96
CA GLN A 5 2.94 -6.48 -6.46
C GLN A 5 3.19 -5.89 -7.86
N THR A 6 2.21 -5.98 -8.76
CA THR A 6 2.31 -5.43 -10.12
C THR A 6 2.38 -3.90 -10.11
N ALA A 7 1.60 -3.24 -9.25
CA ALA A 7 1.54 -1.79 -9.18
C ALA A 7 2.81 -1.16 -8.56
N THR A 8 3.45 -1.84 -7.62
CA THR A 8 4.62 -1.31 -6.91
C THR A 8 5.96 -1.85 -7.39
N GLY A 9 5.98 -3.05 -8.00
CA GLY A 9 7.20 -3.77 -8.37
C GLY A 9 7.93 -4.42 -7.18
N CYS A 10 7.40 -4.32 -5.97
CA CYS A 10 7.99 -4.89 -4.76
C CYS A 10 7.78 -6.41 -4.66
N PRO A 11 8.61 -7.13 -3.90
CA PRO A 11 8.47 -8.57 -3.70
C PRO A 11 7.24 -8.93 -2.84
N ASP A 12 6.81 -10.19 -2.93
CA ASP A 12 5.66 -10.70 -2.15
C ASP A 12 5.85 -10.60 -0.62
N THR A 13 7.09 -10.63 -0.13
CA THR A 13 7.42 -10.41 1.28
C THR A 13 7.06 -9.00 1.73
N ALA A 14 7.50 -7.99 0.99
CA ALA A 14 7.15 -6.59 1.26
C ALA A 14 5.65 -6.34 1.19
N VAL A 15 4.95 -6.95 0.22
CA VAL A 15 3.49 -6.86 0.11
C VAL A 15 2.80 -7.47 1.33
N ARG A 16 3.30 -8.61 1.83
CA ARG A 16 2.76 -9.25 3.04
C ARG A 16 2.97 -8.37 4.27
N ASP A 17 4.20 -7.90 4.48
CA ASP A 17 4.55 -7.09 5.65
C ASP A 17 3.77 -5.76 5.67
N PHE A 18 3.55 -5.16 4.49
CA PHE A 18 2.66 -4.02 4.34
C PHE A 18 1.21 -4.37 4.73
N LEU A 19 0.66 -5.47 4.23
CA LEU A 19 -0.72 -5.87 4.52
C LEU A 19 -0.94 -6.21 6.00
N ASP A 20 0.08 -6.73 6.68
CA ASP A 20 0.05 -7.04 8.12
C ASP A 20 0.22 -5.78 9.01
N SER A 21 0.57 -4.64 8.41
CA SER A 21 0.76 -3.37 9.12
C SER A 21 -0.54 -2.60 9.40
N THR A 22 -0.44 -1.52 10.21
CA THR A 22 -1.56 -0.58 10.40
C THR A 22 -1.94 0.11 9.09
N PHE A 23 -0.99 0.38 8.18
CA PHE A 23 -1.29 0.95 6.87
C PHE A 23 -2.00 -0.07 5.97
N GLY A 24 -1.68 -1.36 6.10
CA GLY A 24 -2.40 -2.46 5.45
C GLY A 24 -3.87 -2.51 5.84
N ARG A 25 -4.20 -2.21 7.10
CA ARG A 25 -5.61 -2.08 7.53
C ARG A 25 -6.33 -0.92 6.86
N HIS A 26 -5.70 0.25 6.73
CA HIS A 26 -6.30 1.37 6.00
C HIS A 26 -6.52 1.05 4.52
N PHE A 27 -5.62 0.30 3.89
CA PHE A 27 -5.83 -0.20 2.54
C PHE A 27 -7.01 -1.17 2.48
N ALA A 28 -7.12 -2.08 3.45
CA ALA A 28 -8.23 -3.01 3.56
C ALA A 28 -9.58 -2.30 3.77
N ASP A 29 -9.61 -1.17 4.50
CA ASP A 29 -10.81 -0.35 4.66
C ASP A 29 -11.31 0.19 3.29
N ASP A 30 -10.40 0.63 2.41
CA ASP A 30 -10.75 1.06 1.05
C ASP A 30 -11.26 -0.11 0.19
N VAL A 31 -10.70 -1.32 0.34
CA VAL A 31 -11.24 -2.53 -0.30
C VAL A 31 -12.63 -2.86 0.22
N ALA A 32 -12.83 -2.81 1.54
CA ALA A 32 -14.12 -3.06 2.18
C ALA A 32 -15.20 -2.07 1.74
N ASN A 33 -14.84 -0.79 1.58
CA ASN A 33 -15.73 0.22 1.01
C ASN A 33 -16.14 -0.13 -0.43
N GLY A 34 -15.22 -0.66 -1.24
CA GLY A 34 -15.52 -1.15 -2.58
C GLY A 34 -16.51 -2.32 -2.59
N LEU A 35 -16.31 -3.28 -1.70
CA LEU A 35 -17.23 -4.42 -1.50
C LEU A 35 -18.60 -3.96 -1.05
N PHE A 36 -18.67 -3.03 -0.08
CA PHE A 36 -19.92 -2.44 0.39
C PHE A 36 -20.68 -1.72 -0.73
N ALA A 37 -19.95 -1.10 -1.66
CA ALA A 37 -20.52 -0.49 -2.86
C ALA A 37 -20.92 -1.50 -3.96
N GLY A 38 -20.88 -2.82 -3.68
CA GLY A 38 -21.31 -3.87 -4.60
C GLY A 38 -20.28 -4.31 -5.64
N LYS A 39 -19.01 -3.88 -5.53
CA LYS A 39 -17.94 -4.35 -6.41
C LYS A 39 -17.58 -5.80 -6.05
N THR A 40 -17.13 -6.56 -7.05
CA THR A 40 -16.47 -7.84 -6.80
C THR A 40 -15.15 -7.60 -6.08
N LEU A 41 -14.62 -8.62 -5.39
CA LEU A 41 -13.36 -8.50 -4.66
C LEU A 41 -12.21 -8.00 -5.53
N THR A 42 -12.05 -8.57 -6.74
CA THR A 42 -11.00 -8.14 -7.68
C THR A 42 -11.15 -6.67 -8.04
N VAL A 43 -12.35 -6.21 -8.40
CA VAL A 43 -12.59 -4.81 -8.78
C VAL A 43 -12.43 -3.87 -7.58
N ALA A 44 -12.76 -4.31 -6.37
CA ALA A 44 -12.54 -3.54 -5.15
C ALA A 44 -11.04 -3.37 -4.85
N VAL A 45 -10.25 -4.44 -4.98
CA VAL A 45 -8.79 -4.39 -4.83
C VAL A 45 -8.16 -3.48 -5.88
N ASP A 46 -8.52 -3.63 -7.16
CA ASP A 46 -7.98 -2.79 -8.24
C ASP A 46 -8.33 -1.31 -8.03
N ALA A 47 -9.54 -1.02 -7.57
CA ALA A 47 -9.95 0.35 -7.24
C ALA A 47 -9.17 0.94 -6.05
N ALA A 48 -8.91 0.15 -5.01
CA ALA A 48 -8.11 0.57 -3.88
C ALA A 48 -6.65 0.82 -4.29
N VAL A 49 -6.07 -0.09 -5.10
CA VAL A 49 -4.73 0.08 -5.69
C VAL A 49 -4.66 1.38 -6.50
N ALA A 50 -5.59 1.61 -7.43
CA ALA A 50 -5.61 2.82 -8.25
C ALA A 50 -5.71 4.10 -7.40
N ARG A 51 -6.54 4.08 -6.35
CA ARG A 51 -6.70 5.21 -5.43
C ARG A 51 -5.42 5.50 -4.66
N TRP A 52 -4.77 4.48 -4.11
CA TRP A 52 -3.52 4.63 -3.36
C TRP A 52 -2.34 4.98 -4.26
N MET A 53 -2.38 4.60 -5.54
CA MET A 53 -1.40 5.06 -6.53
C MET A 53 -1.60 6.52 -6.94
N ALA A 54 -2.83 7.05 -6.85
CA ALA A 54 -3.14 8.43 -7.18
C ALA A 54 -2.79 9.42 -6.04
N TRP A 55 -2.69 8.94 -4.81
CA TRP A 55 -2.27 9.75 -3.66
C TRP A 55 -0.76 9.79 -3.54
N THR A 56 -0.23 10.90 -3.04
CA THR A 56 1.22 11.10 -2.91
C THR A 56 1.63 11.41 -1.48
N ILE A 57 2.68 10.75 -0.99
CA ILE A 57 3.24 10.92 0.36
C ILE A 57 3.47 12.40 0.65
N SER A 58 2.79 12.90 1.67
CA SER A 58 2.87 14.30 2.09
C SER A 58 4.21 14.61 2.77
N ARG A 59 4.58 15.89 2.88
CA ARG A 59 5.79 16.28 3.62
C ARG A 59 5.73 15.89 5.09
N HIS A 60 4.53 15.86 5.68
CA HIS A 60 4.34 15.45 7.06
C HIS A 60 4.60 13.96 7.22
N THR A 61 3.93 13.15 6.39
CA THR A 61 4.13 11.69 6.35
C THR A 61 5.59 11.33 6.13
N ALA A 62 6.26 12.01 5.19
CA ALA A 62 7.68 11.78 4.90
C ALA A 62 8.60 12.02 6.10
N ARG A 63 8.28 13.00 6.96
CA ARG A 63 9.06 13.28 8.18
C ARG A 63 8.84 12.22 9.25
N ASP A 64 7.62 11.72 9.37
CA ASP A 64 7.25 10.77 10.42
C ASP A 64 7.71 9.34 10.10
N THR A 65 7.68 8.95 8.83
CA THR A 65 8.00 7.57 8.39
C THR A 65 9.37 7.44 7.73
N GLY A 66 9.98 8.55 7.29
CA GLY A 66 11.20 8.53 6.47
C GLY A 66 10.96 8.18 4.99
N ILE A 67 9.71 7.95 4.57
CA ILE A 67 9.36 7.66 3.18
C ILE A 67 9.54 8.92 2.32
N PRO A 68 10.15 8.87 1.13
CA PRO A 68 10.30 10.04 0.27
C PRO A 68 8.96 10.70 -0.09
N HIS A 69 8.90 12.03 0.08
CA HIS A 69 7.75 12.85 -0.34
C HIS A 69 7.51 12.76 -1.84
N GLY A 70 6.23 12.76 -2.24
CA GLY A 70 5.81 12.80 -3.65
C GLY A 70 5.71 11.43 -4.30
N LEU A 71 6.17 10.36 -3.64
CA LEU A 71 5.90 9.00 -4.08
C LEU A 71 4.41 8.66 -3.95
N PRO A 72 3.86 7.82 -4.84
CA PRO A 72 2.56 7.22 -4.62
C PRO A 72 2.46 6.57 -3.23
N TYR A 73 1.31 6.68 -2.56
CA TYR A 73 1.12 6.10 -1.22
C TYR A 73 1.44 4.60 -1.23
N LEU A 74 0.88 3.87 -2.19
CA LEU A 74 1.06 2.41 -2.24
C LEU A 74 2.54 2.04 -2.44
N THR A 75 3.22 2.67 -3.41
CA THR A 75 4.66 2.45 -3.63
C THR A 75 5.47 2.80 -2.38
N GLY A 76 5.24 3.97 -1.81
CA GLY A 76 5.99 4.46 -0.64
C GLY A 76 5.89 3.52 0.56
N PHE A 77 4.68 3.09 0.91
CA PHE A 77 4.49 2.20 2.06
C PHE A 77 5.00 0.77 1.80
N VAL A 78 4.74 0.18 0.63
CA VAL A 78 5.20 -1.20 0.36
C VAL A 78 6.73 -1.25 0.33
N THR A 79 7.41 -0.30 -0.31
CA THR A 79 8.88 -0.22 -0.29
C THR A 79 9.44 0.05 1.10
N HIS A 80 8.72 0.82 1.94
CA HIS A 80 9.13 1.04 3.33
C HIS A 80 9.21 -0.26 4.12
N PHE A 81 8.21 -1.14 3.98
CA PHE A 81 8.21 -2.43 4.66
C PHE A 81 9.26 -3.40 4.09
N GLU A 82 9.56 -3.32 2.79
CA GLU A 82 10.69 -4.03 2.19
C GLU A 82 12.00 -3.69 2.90
N ILE A 83 12.30 -2.39 3.04
CA ILE A 83 13.53 -1.91 3.69
C ILE A 83 13.56 -2.28 5.18
N MET A 84 12.42 -2.14 5.88
CA MET A 84 12.36 -2.49 7.31
C MET A 84 12.62 -3.97 7.55
N ALA A 85 12.12 -4.86 6.69
CA ALA A 85 12.36 -6.30 6.78
C ALA A 85 13.86 -6.61 6.64
N ASP A 86 14.56 -5.96 5.72
CA ASP A 86 16.01 -6.11 5.53
C ASP A 86 16.82 -5.62 6.74
N THR A 87 16.35 -4.60 7.46
CA THR A 87 17.05 -4.08 8.66
C THR A 87 16.83 -4.93 9.92
N ALA A 88 15.87 -5.84 9.92
CA ALA A 88 15.55 -6.72 11.05
C ALA A 88 16.23 -8.10 10.98
N ALA A 89 16.93 -8.39 9.87
CA ALA A 89 17.67 -9.62 9.62
C ALA A 89 19.15 -9.50 10.02
#